data_AF-A0A961AF33-F1
#
_entry.id   AF-A0A961AF33-F1
#
_cell.length_a   1.000
_cell.length_b   1.000
_cell.length_c   1.000
_cell.angle_alpha   90.00
_cell.angle_beta   90.00
_cell.angle_gamma   90.00
#
_symmetry.space_group_name_H-M   'P 1'
#
loop_
_entity.id
_entity.type
_entity.pdbx_description
1 polymer ?
#
loop_
_entity_poly.entity_id
_entity_poly.type
_entity_poly.pdbx_seq_one_letter_code
_entity_poly.pdbx_strand_id
1 'polypeptide(L)'
;RYNDRGYRDSSLNSSIDLRSFSEGTKTVVEISIMDDAAHASVALDLHYDADRMSPVSASFSGLLESDVELSSFKQPGIVAIGQVDADNSVPFSGSFARIEFENGPMRAQSAAGDGHSNAVIFAYGEGSSTLSSPWSTFQFGNSTVSDSTPADYMFWGAFAGGDGNQDGESNIGDITPLGILLGKTVGDSDFSGAKADYDYNTSVNISDITPLAVHLGESTSAIEVLLGDSDTFSGSETVVATHTWSSGSAPSASTGTSTTDWSGVWMHWNGEITMAQVQAADTNADGTVFVAARSTGSGANGPLSVSPTAVTYVAS
;
A
#
# COMPACT_ATOMS: atom_id res chain seq x y z
N ARG A 1 27.87 -1.65 12.08
CA ARG A 1 29.28 -1.77 12.57
C ARG A 1 30.25 -1.35 11.47
N TYR A 2 31.51 -1.14 11.81
CA TYR A 2 32.60 -1.02 10.85
C TYR A 2 33.47 -2.28 10.90
N ASN A 3 33.90 -2.79 9.75
CA ASN A 3 34.84 -3.92 9.69
C ASN A 3 36.28 -3.47 9.98
N ASP A 4 37.24 -4.41 9.95
CA ASP A 4 38.67 -4.18 10.17
C ASP A 4 39.31 -3.16 9.21
N ARG A 5 38.66 -2.88 8.07
CA ARG A 5 39.07 -1.87 7.09
C ARG A 5 38.37 -0.52 7.28
N GLY A 6 37.51 -0.37 8.29
CA GLY A 6 36.78 0.85 8.56
C GLY A 6 35.58 1.10 7.64
N TYR A 7 35.10 0.09 6.91
CA TYR A 7 33.88 0.20 6.10
C TYR A 7 32.66 -0.23 6.89
N ARG A 8 31.52 0.45 6.68
CA ARG A 8 30.24 0.01 7.23
C ARG A 8 29.90 -1.39 6.71
N ASP A 9 29.62 -2.30 7.65
CA ASP A 9 29.24 -3.67 7.36
C ASP A 9 28.01 -4.02 8.21
N SER A 10 26.88 -4.26 7.54
CA SER A 10 25.61 -4.59 8.17
C SER A 10 25.50 -6.06 8.57
N SER A 11 26.32 -6.94 7.98
CA SER A 11 26.33 -8.37 8.35
C SER A 11 26.77 -8.57 9.80
N LEU A 12 27.63 -7.67 10.30
CA LEU A 12 28.07 -7.63 11.69
C LEU A 12 27.00 -7.15 12.67
N ASN A 13 25.81 -6.72 12.21
CA ASN A 13 24.75 -6.30 13.13
C ASN A 13 24.08 -7.49 13.84
N SER A 14 24.13 -8.69 13.27
CA SER A 14 23.57 -9.90 13.90
C SER A 14 24.32 -10.33 15.16
N SER A 15 25.53 -9.80 15.38
CA SER A 15 26.34 -10.04 16.57
C SER A 15 26.09 -9.02 17.68
N ILE A 16 25.08 -8.14 17.55
CA ILE A 16 24.80 -7.08 18.52
C ILE A 16 23.50 -7.40 19.24
N ASP A 17 23.54 -7.45 20.57
CA ASP A 17 22.35 -7.46 21.43
C ASP A 17 22.16 -6.05 22.01
N LEU A 18 21.01 -5.43 21.72
CA LEU A 18 20.63 -4.12 22.22
C LEU A 18 19.49 -4.26 23.21
N ARG A 19 19.67 -3.73 24.42
CA ARG A 19 18.63 -3.70 25.45
C ARG A 19 18.36 -2.28 25.87
N SER A 20 17.12 -1.85 25.75
CA SER A 20 16.68 -0.55 26.24
C SER A 20 15.76 -0.71 27.44
N PHE A 21 15.99 0.06 28.51
CA PHE A 21 15.11 0.10 29.67
C PHE A 21 15.13 1.50 30.31
N SER A 22 14.15 1.77 31.16
CA SER A 22 14.10 3.04 31.91
C SER A 22 14.79 2.88 33.26
N GLU A 23 15.65 3.82 33.60
CA GLU A 23 16.30 3.92 34.91
C GLU A 23 16.08 5.33 35.48
N GLY A 24 15.10 5.43 36.38
CA GLY A 24 14.60 6.73 36.85
C GLY A 24 13.95 7.51 35.70
N THR A 25 14.44 8.72 35.42
CA THR A 25 13.97 9.58 34.32
C THR A 25 14.72 9.37 33.01
N LYS A 26 15.74 8.49 33.02
CA LYS A 26 16.60 8.24 31.88
C LYS A 26 16.17 6.99 31.13
N THR A 27 16.39 7.00 29.82
CA THR A 27 16.36 5.80 28.98
C THR A 27 17.78 5.31 28.84
N VAL A 28 18.03 4.05 29.17
CA VAL A 28 19.36 3.42 29.14
C VAL A 28 19.38 2.41 28.02
N VAL A 29 20.43 2.44 27.19
CA VAL A 29 20.70 1.44 26.15
C VAL A 29 21.98 0.71 26.51
N GLU A 30 21.87 -0.58 26.79
CA GLU A 30 22.99 -1.50 26.94
C GLU A 30 23.26 -2.20 25.61
N ILE A 31 24.53 -2.22 25.22
CA ILE A 31 25.02 -2.79 23.98
C ILE A 31 25.95 -3.93 24.35
N SER A 32 25.61 -5.14 23.92
CA SER A 32 26.48 -6.32 24.01
C SER A 32 26.86 -6.79 22.62
N ILE A 33 28.07 -7.34 22.51
CA ILE A 33 28.58 -7.93 21.27
C ILE A 33 28.76 -9.43 21.51
N MET A 34 28.40 -10.25 20.53
CA MET A 34 28.60 -11.69 20.48
C MET A 34 29.38 -12.02 19.21
N ASP A 35 30.69 -11.78 19.24
CA ASP A 35 31.59 -12.01 18.11
C ASP A 35 32.75 -12.91 18.57
N ASP A 36 32.91 -14.05 17.92
CA ASP A 36 33.97 -15.02 18.22
C ASP A 36 35.22 -14.79 17.37
N ALA A 37 35.15 -13.89 16.38
CA ALA A 37 36.31 -13.43 15.64
C ALA A 37 37.19 -12.52 16.51
N ALA A 38 38.50 -12.70 16.41
CA ALA A 38 39.45 -11.84 17.09
C ALA A 38 39.53 -10.49 16.37
N HIS A 39 39.35 -9.40 17.10
CA HIS A 39 39.62 -8.06 16.58
C HIS A 39 40.39 -7.20 17.58
N ALA A 40 41.04 -6.17 17.08
CA ALA A 40 41.75 -5.16 17.88
C ALA A 40 40.89 -3.91 18.17
N SER A 41 39.73 -3.79 17.53
CA SER A 41 38.88 -2.61 17.70
C SER A 41 37.41 -2.91 17.43
N VAL A 42 36.56 -2.07 18.02
CA VAL A 42 35.13 -2.03 17.76
C VAL A 42 34.74 -0.57 17.57
N ALA A 43 33.96 -0.29 16.52
CA ALA A 43 33.30 0.99 16.32
C ALA A 43 31.83 0.79 15.92
N LEU A 44 30.95 1.59 16.53
CA LEU A 44 29.50 1.58 16.34
C LEU A 44 28.96 2.99 16.20
N ASP A 45 27.98 3.15 15.30
CA ASP A 45 27.08 4.28 15.29
C ASP A 45 25.73 3.80 15.82
N LEU A 46 25.33 4.27 17.01
CA LEU A 46 24.00 4.06 17.55
C LEU A 46 23.11 5.20 17.08
N HIS A 47 22.14 4.88 16.23
CA HIS A 47 21.14 5.84 15.76
C HIS A 47 20.02 5.97 16.79
N TYR A 48 19.56 7.20 17.04
CA TYR A 48 18.47 7.49 17.97
C TYR A 48 17.60 8.63 17.44
N ASP A 49 16.36 8.71 17.94
CA ASP A 49 15.47 9.85 17.68
C ASP A 49 15.92 11.04 18.53
N ALA A 50 16.55 12.02 17.88
CA ALA A 50 17.13 13.19 18.54
C ALA A 50 16.11 14.24 18.98
N ASP A 51 14.88 14.14 18.51
CA ASP A 51 13.81 15.02 18.96
C ASP A 51 13.19 14.54 20.27
N ARG A 52 13.27 13.23 20.53
CA ARG A 52 12.75 12.60 21.75
C ARG A 52 13.80 12.40 22.84
N MET A 53 15.04 12.16 22.45
CA MET A 53 16.11 11.75 23.37
C MET A 53 17.36 12.57 23.16
N SER A 54 18.09 12.86 24.25
CA SER A 54 19.42 13.46 24.18
C SER A 54 20.41 12.58 24.93
N PRO A 55 21.49 12.08 24.30
CA PRO A 55 22.50 11.30 24.97
C PRO A 55 23.22 12.17 26.01
N VAL A 56 23.35 11.64 27.22
CA VAL A 56 23.97 12.33 28.36
C VAL A 56 25.33 11.75 28.65
N SER A 57 25.44 10.42 28.60
CA SER A 57 26.68 9.73 28.92
C SER A 57 26.82 8.43 28.14
N ALA A 58 28.06 8.01 27.96
CA ALA A 58 28.44 6.71 27.44
C ALA A 58 29.52 6.15 28.37
N SER A 59 29.33 4.94 28.86
CA SER A 59 30.31 4.21 29.66
C SER A 59 30.58 2.87 29.02
N PHE A 60 31.85 2.46 28.96
CA PHE A 60 32.21 1.15 28.42
C PHE A 60 32.35 0.13 29.54
N SER A 61 32.02 -1.13 29.23
CA SER A 61 32.06 -2.23 30.21
C SER A 61 33.36 -3.03 30.18
N GLY A 62 34.41 -2.50 29.53
CA GLY A 62 35.72 -3.15 29.43
C GLY A 62 35.74 -4.38 28.53
N LEU A 63 34.93 -4.40 27.46
CA LEU A 63 34.95 -5.50 26.48
C LEU A 63 36.34 -5.70 25.87
N LEU A 64 37.00 -4.59 25.56
CA LEU A 64 38.42 -4.52 25.34
C LEU A 64 39.02 -3.93 26.63
N GLU A 65 40.04 -4.58 27.20
CA GLU A 65 40.90 -3.99 28.25
C GLU A 65 41.75 -2.88 27.59
N SER A 66 41.08 -1.81 27.14
CA SER A 66 41.62 -0.80 26.25
C SER A 66 41.93 0.49 26.99
N ASP A 67 43.03 1.13 26.61
CA ASP A 67 43.40 2.47 27.06
C ASP A 67 42.68 3.59 26.29
N VAL A 68 41.99 3.26 25.18
CA VAL A 68 41.42 4.24 24.25
C VAL A 68 39.94 3.98 24.00
N GLU A 69 39.14 4.81 24.65
CA GLU A 69 37.69 4.84 24.49
C GLU A 69 37.27 6.12 23.77
N LEU A 70 36.42 5.98 22.75
CA LEU A 70 35.87 7.10 22.00
C LEU A 70 34.35 7.12 22.16
N SER A 71 33.80 8.25 22.60
CA SER A 71 32.37 8.53 22.48
C SER A 71 32.15 9.95 21.96
N SER A 72 31.21 10.12 21.04
CA SER A 72 30.86 11.41 20.46
C SER A 72 29.35 11.56 20.33
N PHE A 73 28.85 12.66 20.89
CA PHE A 73 27.43 13.07 20.85
C PHE A 73 27.22 14.31 19.96
N LYS A 74 28.23 14.70 19.17
CA LYS A 74 28.22 15.98 18.44
C LYS A 74 27.22 16.04 17.29
N GLN A 75 26.77 14.89 16.81
CA GLN A 75 25.81 14.80 15.72
C GLN A 75 24.44 14.41 16.28
N PRO A 76 23.39 15.23 16.06
CA PRO A 76 22.02 14.83 16.39
C PRO A 76 21.67 13.50 15.72
N GLY A 77 21.08 12.61 16.50
CA GLY A 77 20.54 11.33 16.04
C GLY A 77 21.57 10.22 15.90
N ILE A 78 22.85 10.49 16.20
CA ILE A 78 23.91 9.49 16.18
C ILE A 78 24.80 9.61 17.41
N VAL A 79 24.98 8.50 18.12
CA VAL A 79 26.02 8.31 19.13
C VAL A 79 27.11 7.43 18.52
N ALA A 80 28.26 8.02 18.20
CA ALA A 80 29.41 7.27 17.72
C ALA A 80 30.23 6.80 18.93
N ILE A 81 30.47 5.50 19.04
CA ILE A 81 31.27 4.88 20.10
C ILE A 81 32.29 3.92 19.54
N GLY A 82 33.44 3.81 20.19
CA GLY A 82 34.45 2.82 19.85
C GLY A 82 35.45 2.56 20.97
N GLN A 83 36.05 1.38 20.92
CA GLN A 83 37.20 1.00 21.74
C GLN A 83 38.29 0.40 20.84
N VAL A 84 39.55 0.62 21.18
CA VAL A 84 40.70 0.08 20.44
C VAL A 84 41.72 -0.48 21.44
N ASP A 85 42.03 -1.76 21.35
CA ASP A 85 43.22 -2.33 21.97
C ASP A 85 44.30 -2.43 20.89
N ALA A 86 45.33 -1.61 20.98
CA ALA A 86 46.40 -1.56 19.98
C ALA A 86 47.35 -2.77 20.08
N ASP A 87 47.38 -3.44 21.23
CA ASP A 87 48.39 -4.43 21.56
C ASP A 87 47.86 -5.87 21.47
N ASN A 88 46.54 -6.07 21.57
CA ASN A 88 45.93 -7.41 21.49
C ASN A 88 44.71 -7.48 20.55
N SER A 89 44.56 -8.65 19.92
CA SER A 89 43.35 -9.03 19.20
C SER A 89 42.76 -10.25 19.88
N VAL A 90 41.64 -10.09 20.58
CA VAL A 90 40.96 -11.17 21.29
C VAL A 90 39.54 -11.34 20.77
N PRO A 91 38.97 -12.55 20.74
CA PRO A 91 37.53 -12.73 20.60
C PRO A 91 36.82 -12.00 21.73
N PHE A 92 35.75 -11.28 21.42
CA PHE A 92 35.00 -10.55 22.44
C PHE A 92 33.50 -10.83 22.35
N SER A 93 33.00 -11.52 23.38
CA SER A 93 31.59 -11.69 23.64
C SER A 93 31.27 -11.16 25.03
N GLY A 94 30.44 -10.12 25.12
CA GLY A 94 30.12 -9.48 26.40
C GLY A 94 29.51 -8.09 26.26
N SER A 95 29.36 -7.42 27.40
CA SER A 95 28.88 -6.04 27.45
C SER A 95 29.93 -5.11 26.85
N PHE A 96 29.54 -4.30 25.88
CA PHE A 96 30.40 -3.33 25.21
C PHE A 96 30.27 -1.94 25.85
N ALA A 97 29.06 -1.38 25.78
CA ALA A 97 28.81 0.00 26.19
C ALA A 97 27.40 0.16 26.75
N ARG A 98 27.25 1.14 27.64
CA ARG A 98 25.99 1.60 28.20
C ARG A 98 25.84 3.08 27.90
N ILE A 99 24.77 3.45 27.21
CA ILE A 99 24.45 4.82 26.80
C ILE A 99 23.23 5.28 27.57
N GLU A 100 23.34 6.43 28.24
CA GLU A 100 22.20 7.05 28.93
C GLU A 100 21.65 8.20 28.10
N PHE A 101 20.33 8.21 27.96
CA PHE A 101 19.56 9.27 27.32
C PHE A 101 18.68 9.96 28.34
N GLU A 102 18.67 11.28 28.31
CA GLU A 102 17.59 12.07 28.91
C GLU A 102 16.43 12.12 27.92
N ASN A 103 15.22 11.85 28.43
CA ASN A 103 14.02 12.07 27.66
C ASN A 103 13.80 13.58 27.56
N GLY A 104 13.78 14.11 26.34
CA GLY A 104 13.45 15.52 26.12
C GLY A 104 12.05 15.82 26.68
N PRO A 105 11.76 17.07 27.09
CA PRO A 105 10.38 17.45 27.34
C PRO A 105 9.61 17.11 26.07
N MET A 106 8.58 16.27 26.17
CA MET A 106 7.76 15.88 25.03
C MET A 106 7.34 17.17 24.32
N ARG A 107 8.03 17.50 23.22
CA ARG A 107 7.45 18.39 22.24
C ARG A 107 6.29 17.57 21.70
N ALA A 108 5.10 18.17 21.65
CA ALA A 108 4.06 17.65 20.78
C ALA A 108 4.59 17.75 19.35
N GLN A 109 5.44 16.80 18.98
CA GLN A 109 5.73 16.49 17.59
C GLN A 109 4.45 15.87 17.08
N SER A 110 3.66 16.69 16.39
CA SER A 110 2.88 16.17 15.28
C SER A 110 3.87 15.35 14.43
N ALA A 111 3.54 14.09 14.20
CA ALA A 111 4.40 13.06 13.64
C ALA A 111 4.71 13.28 12.14
N ALA A 112 5.12 14.49 11.78
CA ALA A 112 5.25 14.97 10.40
C ALA A 112 6.72 15.24 10.01
N GLY A 113 7.67 14.37 10.37
CA GLY A 113 9.05 14.70 10.01
C GLY A 113 10.18 13.74 10.34
N ASP A 114 9.98 12.42 10.37
CA ASP A 114 11.13 11.50 10.33
C ASP A 114 11.12 10.72 9.00
N GLY A 115 12.21 10.89 8.24
CA GLY A 115 12.32 10.49 6.85
C GLY A 115 12.32 8.97 6.67
N HIS A 116 11.14 8.41 6.42
CA HIS A 116 11.00 7.04 5.96
C HIS A 116 10.54 7.03 4.50
N SER A 117 11.40 6.55 3.61
CA SER A 117 11.07 6.15 2.24
C SER A 117 10.28 4.83 2.26
N ASN A 118 9.12 4.82 2.92
CA ASN A 118 8.30 3.63 3.04
C ASN A 118 7.12 3.70 2.07
N ALA A 119 6.98 2.62 1.30
CA ALA A 119 5.87 2.40 0.40
C ALA A 119 4.56 2.37 1.20
N VAL A 120 3.57 3.15 0.77
CA VAL A 120 2.15 3.01 1.18
C VAL A 120 1.72 1.57 0.94
N ILE A 121 0.96 0.94 1.82
CA ILE A 121 0.45 -0.43 1.60
C ILE A 121 -1.05 -0.33 1.42
N PHE A 122 -1.55 -0.62 0.23
CA PHE A 122 -2.99 -0.79 0.01
C PHE A 122 -3.38 -2.11 0.66
N ALA A 123 -3.94 -2.03 1.86
CA ALA A 123 -4.50 -3.19 2.53
C ALA A 123 -5.78 -3.60 1.80
N TYR A 124 -5.66 -4.55 0.87
CA TYR A 124 -6.81 -5.35 0.49
C TYR A 124 -7.27 -6.10 1.73
N GLY A 125 -8.44 -5.71 2.24
CA GLY A 125 -9.19 -6.60 3.08
C GLY A 125 -9.60 -7.80 2.23
N GLU A 126 -8.83 -8.88 2.24
CA GLU A 126 -9.29 -10.21 1.81
C GLU A 126 -10.48 -10.73 2.65
N GLY A 127 -11.07 -9.89 3.51
CA GLY A 127 -11.98 -10.24 4.59
C GLY A 127 -13.38 -9.63 4.52
N SER A 128 -13.86 -9.16 3.38
CA SER A 128 -15.31 -8.94 3.20
C SER A 128 -15.76 -9.37 1.80
N SER A 129 -15.85 -10.68 1.63
CA SER A 129 -16.47 -11.39 0.51
C SER A 129 -17.99 -11.18 0.44
N THR A 130 -18.49 -10.01 0.83
CA THR A 130 -19.89 -9.60 0.68
C THR A 130 -19.96 -8.18 0.13
N LEU A 131 -19.22 -7.90 -0.94
CA LEU A 131 -19.82 -7.09 -1.99
C LEU A 131 -20.99 -7.94 -2.52
N SER A 132 -22.22 -7.59 -2.15
CA SER A 132 -23.44 -8.31 -2.52
C SER A 132 -23.76 -8.25 -4.03
N SER A 133 -22.80 -7.77 -4.82
CA SER A 133 -22.91 -7.47 -6.23
C SER A 133 -21.65 -8.03 -6.94
N PRO A 134 -21.73 -9.18 -7.63
CA PRO A 134 -20.64 -9.71 -8.47
C PRO A 134 -20.28 -8.82 -9.69
N TRP A 135 -20.93 -7.65 -9.84
CA TRP A 135 -21.02 -6.89 -11.09
C TRP A 135 -19.80 -5.98 -11.35
N SER A 136 -18.92 -5.80 -10.36
CA SER A 136 -17.76 -4.90 -10.48
C SER A 136 -16.68 -5.25 -9.45
N THR A 137 -15.43 -5.37 -9.88
CA THR A 137 -14.25 -5.54 -9.01
C THR A 137 -13.27 -4.38 -9.22
N PHE A 138 -12.95 -3.68 -8.13
CA PHE A 138 -11.95 -2.62 -8.15
C PHE A 138 -10.58 -3.19 -7.78
N GLN A 139 -9.61 -3.16 -8.71
CA GLN A 139 -8.26 -3.65 -8.48
C GLN A 139 -7.24 -2.49 -8.40
N PHE A 140 -6.25 -2.57 -7.52
CA PHE A 140 -5.06 -1.72 -7.58
C PHE A 140 -3.93 -2.53 -8.21
N GLY A 141 -3.32 -1.98 -9.27
CA GLY A 141 -2.20 -2.63 -9.97
C GLY A 141 -0.91 -2.56 -9.17
N ASN A 142 -0.76 -1.50 -8.38
CA ASN A 142 0.31 -1.38 -7.41
C ASN A 142 -0.26 -0.99 -6.04
N SER A 143 0.08 -1.76 -5.02
CA SER A 143 -0.41 -1.55 -3.66
C SER A 143 0.41 -0.48 -2.94
N THR A 144 0.99 0.51 -3.63
CA THR A 144 1.81 1.55 -3.01
C THR A 144 1.80 2.90 -3.77
N VAL A 145 1.41 4.00 -3.10
CA VAL A 145 1.68 5.40 -3.53
C VAL A 145 2.93 5.90 -2.79
N SER A 146 3.76 6.69 -3.43
CA SER A 146 4.78 7.52 -2.76
C SER A 146 4.94 8.83 -3.52
N ASP A 147 5.64 9.81 -2.95
CA ASP A 147 5.90 11.10 -3.60
C ASP A 147 6.57 10.97 -4.98
N SER A 148 7.33 9.89 -5.21
CA SER A 148 7.99 9.62 -6.49
C SER A 148 7.30 8.58 -7.38
N THR A 149 6.25 7.91 -6.87
CA THR A 149 5.60 6.79 -7.55
C THR A 149 4.10 6.83 -7.29
N PRO A 150 3.28 7.33 -8.23
CA PRO A 150 1.82 7.26 -8.13
C PRO A 150 1.35 5.81 -7.98
N ALA A 151 0.18 5.61 -7.36
CA ALA A 151 -0.43 4.29 -7.40
C ALA A 151 -1.25 4.12 -8.67
N ASP A 152 -0.92 3.08 -9.41
CA ASP A 152 -1.72 2.60 -10.51
C ASP A 152 -2.97 1.91 -9.97
N TYR A 153 -4.13 2.38 -10.40
CA TYR A 153 -5.39 1.65 -10.22
C TYR A 153 -5.86 1.07 -11.56
N MET A 154 -6.57 -0.05 -11.47
CA MET A 154 -7.21 -0.71 -12.59
C MET A 154 -8.55 -1.27 -12.13
N PHE A 155 -9.65 -0.72 -12.63
CA PHE A 155 -10.97 -1.24 -12.27
C PHE A 155 -11.59 -2.00 -13.43
N TRP A 156 -12.33 -3.05 -13.07
CA TRP A 156 -13.05 -3.95 -13.95
C TRP A 156 -14.52 -3.89 -13.57
N GLY A 157 -15.40 -3.70 -14.54
CA GLY A 157 -16.81 -3.78 -14.19
C GLY A 157 -17.75 -3.62 -15.36
N ALA A 158 -18.86 -4.33 -15.25
CA ALA A 158 -20.08 -4.01 -15.97
C ALA A 158 -20.77 -2.87 -15.22
N PHE A 159 -20.29 -1.63 -15.42
CA PHE A 159 -20.89 -0.44 -14.80
C PHE A 159 -22.29 -0.12 -15.35
N ALA A 160 -22.71 -0.83 -16.38
CA ALA A 160 -24.08 -0.92 -16.83
C ALA A 160 -24.46 -2.41 -16.83
N GLY A 161 -25.28 -2.83 -15.86
CA GLY A 161 -25.83 -4.18 -15.86
C GLY A 161 -26.54 -4.42 -17.19
N GLY A 162 -26.21 -5.49 -17.90
CA GLY A 162 -26.79 -5.78 -19.21
C GLY A 162 -26.14 -5.08 -20.41
N ASP A 163 -25.08 -4.29 -20.28
CA ASP A 163 -24.30 -3.79 -21.43
C ASP A 163 -23.30 -4.86 -21.92
N GLY A 164 -23.80 -5.95 -22.48
CA GLY A 164 -22.94 -7.05 -22.95
C GLY A 164 -22.26 -6.80 -24.27
N ASN A 165 -22.68 -5.76 -25.00
CA ASN A 165 -22.00 -5.32 -26.20
C ASN A 165 -20.88 -4.29 -25.90
N GLN A 166 -20.89 -3.72 -24.68
CA GLN A 166 -19.88 -2.81 -24.13
C GLN A 166 -19.82 -1.46 -24.85
N ASP A 167 -20.96 -0.94 -25.28
CA ASP A 167 -21.07 0.39 -25.90
C ASP A 167 -21.40 1.51 -24.90
N GLY A 168 -21.61 1.16 -23.63
CA GLY A 168 -21.96 2.09 -22.56
C GLY A 168 -23.46 2.31 -22.43
N GLU A 169 -24.29 1.58 -23.16
CA GLU A 169 -25.75 1.65 -23.08
C GLU A 169 -26.33 0.24 -22.86
N SER A 170 -27.30 0.10 -21.95
CA SER A 170 -28.05 -1.15 -21.80
C SER A 170 -29.31 -1.06 -22.67
N ASN A 171 -29.26 -1.56 -23.90
CA ASN A 171 -30.33 -1.48 -24.88
C ASN A 171 -30.67 -2.85 -25.52
N ILE A 172 -31.54 -2.87 -26.54
CA ILE A 172 -31.94 -4.13 -27.19
C ILE A 172 -30.79 -4.80 -27.96
N GLY A 173 -29.77 -4.02 -28.35
CA GLY A 173 -28.55 -4.48 -28.98
C GLY A 173 -27.79 -5.49 -28.12
N ASP A 174 -27.87 -5.35 -26.80
CA ASP A 174 -27.25 -6.25 -25.81
C ASP A 174 -27.88 -7.64 -25.71
N ILE A 175 -28.98 -7.89 -26.43
CA ILE A 175 -29.45 -9.26 -26.63
C ILE A 175 -28.56 -10.01 -27.64
N THR A 176 -27.83 -9.30 -28.51
CA THR A 176 -27.04 -9.93 -29.58
C THR A 176 -25.95 -10.87 -29.03
N PRO A 177 -25.12 -10.46 -28.04
CA PRO A 177 -24.18 -11.37 -27.38
C PRO A 177 -24.87 -12.60 -26.77
N LEU A 178 -26.03 -12.40 -26.12
CA LEU A 178 -26.83 -13.48 -25.53
C LEU A 178 -27.33 -14.48 -26.58
N GLY A 179 -27.85 -14.00 -27.71
CA GLY A 179 -28.33 -14.87 -28.78
C GLY A 179 -27.21 -15.71 -29.41
N ILE A 180 -26.00 -15.15 -29.54
CA ILE A 180 -24.82 -15.85 -30.08
C ILE A 180 -24.29 -16.90 -29.10
N LEU A 181 -24.35 -16.62 -27.80
CA LEU A 181 -23.74 -17.42 -26.75
C LEU A 181 -24.72 -18.31 -25.98
N LEU A 182 -26.00 -18.34 -26.36
CA LEU A 182 -27.03 -19.11 -25.66
C LEU A 182 -26.65 -20.59 -25.52
N GLY A 183 -26.73 -21.09 -24.28
CA GLY A 183 -26.37 -22.46 -23.91
C GLY A 183 -24.89 -22.68 -23.65
N LYS A 184 -24.05 -21.63 -23.69
CA LYS A 184 -22.65 -21.70 -23.30
C LYS A 184 -22.52 -21.67 -21.77
N THR A 185 -21.57 -22.44 -21.26
CA THR A 185 -21.11 -22.36 -19.87
C THR A 185 -19.93 -21.41 -19.81
N VAL A 186 -19.86 -20.60 -18.76
CA VAL A 186 -18.68 -19.78 -18.42
C VAL A 186 -17.81 -20.61 -17.48
N GLY A 187 -16.54 -20.79 -17.82
CA GLY A 187 -15.60 -21.46 -16.93
C GLY A 187 -14.16 -21.20 -17.30
N ASP A 188 -13.24 -21.66 -16.44
CA ASP A 188 -11.80 -21.35 -16.51
C ASP A 188 -11.15 -21.65 -17.88
N SER A 189 -11.68 -22.64 -18.61
CA SER A 189 -11.19 -23.02 -19.94
C SER A 189 -11.82 -22.28 -21.11
N ASP A 190 -12.94 -21.58 -20.89
CA ASP A 190 -13.68 -20.83 -21.92
C ASP A 190 -14.53 -19.72 -21.28
N PHE A 191 -14.01 -18.50 -21.29
CA PHE A 191 -14.74 -17.31 -20.83
C PHE A 191 -15.57 -16.64 -21.93
N SER A 192 -15.70 -17.24 -23.12
CA SER A 192 -16.42 -16.60 -24.24
C SER A 192 -17.90 -16.30 -23.91
N GLY A 193 -18.50 -17.08 -23.01
CA GLY A 193 -19.87 -16.88 -22.52
C GLY A 193 -20.04 -15.72 -21.53
N ALA A 194 -18.95 -15.27 -20.88
CA ALA A 194 -19.03 -14.35 -19.74
C ALA A 194 -19.69 -13.00 -20.05
N LYS A 195 -19.53 -12.49 -21.28
CA LYS A 195 -20.17 -11.24 -21.73
C LYS A 195 -21.69 -11.33 -21.91
N ALA A 196 -22.26 -12.52 -21.81
CA ALA A 196 -23.69 -12.79 -21.97
C ALA A 196 -24.32 -13.49 -20.75
N ASP A 197 -23.53 -13.88 -19.75
CA ASP A 197 -23.96 -14.45 -18.47
C ASP A 197 -24.24 -13.31 -17.48
N TYR A 198 -25.27 -12.51 -17.79
CA TYR A 198 -25.59 -11.31 -17.04
C TYR A 198 -26.02 -11.60 -15.59
N ASP A 199 -26.53 -12.78 -15.27
CA ASP A 199 -26.87 -13.15 -13.89
C ASP A 199 -25.74 -13.89 -13.15
N TYR A 200 -24.60 -14.12 -13.82
CA TYR A 200 -23.39 -14.75 -13.31
C TYR A 200 -23.62 -16.15 -12.72
N ASN A 201 -24.62 -16.88 -13.22
CA ASN A 201 -24.87 -18.25 -12.78
C ASN A 201 -23.95 -19.28 -13.48
N THR A 202 -22.97 -18.82 -14.26
CA THR A 202 -22.02 -19.59 -15.08
C THR A 202 -22.64 -20.25 -16.32
N SER A 203 -23.88 -19.90 -16.67
CA SER A 203 -24.59 -20.48 -17.81
C SER A 203 -25.41 -19.42 -18.53
N VAL A 204 -24.97 -19.11 -19.74
CA VAL A 204 -25.67 -18.19 -20.65
C VAL A 204 -27.01 -18.81 -21.07
N ASN A 205 -28.11 -18.32 -20.52
CA ASN A 205 -29.45 -18.83 -20.75
C ASN A 205 -30.49 -17.69 -20.75
N ILE A 206 -31.79 -18.03 -20.84
CA ILE A 206 -32.83 -16.99 -20.95
C ILE A 206 -32.98 -16.15 -19.66
N SER A 207 -32.52 -16.64 -18.51
CA SER A 207 -32.56 -15.91 -17.24
C SER A 207 -31.72 -14.63 -17.29
N ASP A 208 -30.67 -14.60 -18.10
CA ASP A 208 -29.79 -13.44 -18.31
C ASP A 208 -30.52 -12.22 -18.87
N ILE A 209 -31.67 -12.39 -19.51
CA ILE A 209 -32.50 -11.24 -19.94
C ILE A 209 -33.00 -10.43 -18.73
N THR A 210 -33.17 -11.05 -17.56
CA THR A 210 -33.75 -10.38 -16.39
C THR A 210 -32.86 -9.21 -15.92
N PRO A 211 -31.55 -9.41 -15.68
CA PRO A 211 -30.62 -8.29 -15.49
C PRO A 211 -30.70 -7.20 -16.56
N LEU A 212 -30.67 -7.56 -17.84
CA LEU A 212 -30.76 -6.58 -18.93
C LEU A 212 -32.05 -5.76 -18.85
N ALA A 213 -33.17 -6.39 -18.54
CA ALA A 213 -34.46 -5.72 -18.43
C ALA A 213 -34.51 -4.73 -17.25
N VAL A 214 -33.82 -5.01 -16.14
CA VAL A 214 -33.74 -4.11 -14.98
C VAL A 214 -33.01 -2.81 -15.32
N HIS A 215 -32.03 -2.89 -16.21
CA HIS A 215 -31.17 -1.77 -16.60
C HIS A 215 -31.50 -1.21 -17.99
N LEU A 216 -32.59 -1.65 -18.63
CA LEU A 216 -32.90 -1.25 -20.00
C LEU A 216 -33.10 0.27 -20.11
N GLY A 217 -32.35 0.90 -21.01
CA GLY A 217 -32.32 2.35 -21.23
C GLY A 217 -31.35 3.11 -20.33
N GLU A 218 -30.57 2.41 -19.50
CA GLU A 218 -29.47 3.02 -18.77
C GLU A 218 -28.27 3.26 -19.67
N SER A 219 -27.48 4.28 -19.30
CA SER A 219 -26.28 4.69 -20.02
C SER A 219 -25.19 5.05 -19.04
N THR A 220 -23.95 4.73 -19.37
CA THR A 220 -22.74 5.12 -18.65
C THR A 220 -21.92 6.04 -19.54
N SER A 221 -21.89 7.33 -19.21
CA SER A 221 -21.10 8.34 -19.91
C SER A 221 -19.67 8.46 -19.40
N ALA A 222 -19.42 8.15 -18.13
CA ALA A 222 -18.09 8.15 -17.55
C ALA A 222 -18.06 7.35 -16.25
N ILE A 223 -16.87 6.94 -15.82
CA ILE A 223 -16.62 6.45 -14.48
C ILE A 223 -15.80 7.48 -13.72
N GLU A 224 -16.26 7.85 -12.53
CA GLU A 224 -15.53 8.72 -11.62
C GLU A 224 -14.84 7.88 -10.55
N VAL A 225 -13.56 8.14 -10.34
CA VAL A 225 -12.79 7.63 -9.20
C VAL A 225 -12.83 8.67 -8.10
N LEU A 226 -13.22 8.25 -6.92
CA LEU A 226 -13.50 9.10 -5.78
C LEU A 226 -12.54 8.78 -4.64
N LEU A 227 -12.05 9.81 -3.95
CA LEU A 227 -11.36 9.70 -2.67
C LEU A 227 -12.19 10.32 -1.55
N GLY A 228 -12.27 9.64 -0.41
CA GLY A 228 -12.96 10.13 0.78
C GLY A 228 -12.27 9.74 2.08
N ASP A 229 -12.49 10.52 3.13
CA ASP A 229 -11.93 10.31 4.48
C ASP A 229 -12.80 9.37 5.35
N SER A 230 -13.73 8.66 4.74
CA SER A 230 -14.68 7.78 5.43
C SER A 230 -14.93 6.54 4.60
N ASP A 231 -15.17 5.43 5.30
CA ASP A 231 -15.67 4.19 4.72
C ASP A 231 -17.10 4.32 4.14
N THR A 232 -17.73 5.47 4.35
CA THR A 232 -19.08 5.78 3.89
C THR A 232 -19.06 6.97 2.95
N PHE A 233 -19.42 6.74 1.68
CA PHE A 233 -19.49 7.78 0.66
C PHE A 233 -20.90 8.38 0.69
N SER A 234 -21.00 9.65 1.09
CA SER A 234 -22.22 10.44 1.27
C SER A 234 -22.39 11.58 0.26
N GLY A 235 -21.46 11.74 -0.68
CA GLY A 235 -21.47 12.75 -1.74
C GLY A 235 -20.56 13.95 -1.49
N SER A 236 -19.77 13.95 -0.40
CA SER A 236 -18.76 14.97 -0.11
C SER A 236 -17.36 14.60 -0.62
N GLU A 237 -17.26 13.53 -1.42
CA GLU A 237 -15.98 12.97 -1.83
C GLU A 237 -15.35 13.75 -2.97
N THR A 238 -14.02 13.69 -3.01
CA THR A 238 -13.25 14.35 -4.05
C THR A 238 -13.15 13.43 -5.25
N VAL A 239 -13.67 13.86 -6.40
CA VAL A 239 -13.43 13.19 -7.67
C VAL A 239 -11.99 13.44 -8.09
N VAL A 240 -11.20 12.39 -8.20
CA VAL A 240 -9.76 12.47 -8.53
C VAL A 240 -9.45 12.08 -9.96
N ALA A 241 -10.34 11.33 -10.60
CA ALA A 241 -10.26 11.04 -12.02
C ALA A 241 -11.67 10.84 -12.59
N THR A 242 -11.83 11.20 -13.85
CA THR A 242 -13.04 10.92 -14.62
C THR A 242 -12.63 10.25 -15.93
N HIS A 243 -13.04 9.01 -16.09
CA HIS A 243 -12.84 8.22 -17.31
C HIS A 243 -14.08 8.32 -18.17
N THR A 244 -14.07 9.25 -19.13
CA THR A 244 -15.18 9.41 -20.05
C THR A 244 -15.26 8.23 -21.02
N TRP A 245 -16.47 7.73 -21.21
CA TRP A 245 -16.81 6.84 -22.31
C TRP A 245 -16.76 7.67 -23.60
N SER A 246 -15.64 7.66 -24.31
CA SER A 246 -15.60 8.31 -25.61
C SER A 246 -16.38 7.43 -26.60
N SER A 247 -17.54 7.93 -27.04
CA SER A 247 -18.34 7.31 -28.10
C SER A 247 -17.45 6.99 -29.32
N GLY A 248 -17.20 5.70 -29.57
CA GLY A 248 -16.41 5.24 -30.73
C GLY A 248 -14.97 4.78 -30.42
N SER A 249 -14.54 4.76 -29.16
CA SER A 249 -13.32 4.08 -28.74
C SER A 249 -13.53 3.45 -27.38
N ALA A 250 -14.50 2.53 -27.28
CA ALA A 250 -14.45 1.57 -26.18
C ALA A 250 -13.05 0.93 -26.22
N PRO A 251 -12.32 0.81 -25.10
CA PRO A 251 -11.08 0.05 -25.07
C PRO A 251 -11.42 -1.30 -25.68
N SER A 252 -10.74 -1.64 -26.78
CA SER A 252 -11.16 -2.76 -27.60
C SER A 252 -11.23 -4.00 -26.72
N ALA A 253 -12.42 -4.54 -26.51
CA ALA A 253 -12.55 -5.93 -26.09
C ALA A 253 -11.65 -6.72 -27.05
N SER A 254 -10.72 -7.49 -26.51
CA SER A 254 -9.94 -8.40 -27.32
C SER A 254 -10.97 -9.39 -27.88
N THR A 255 -11.46 -9.12 -29.09
CA THR A 255 -12.54 -9.89 -29.73
C THR A 255 -12.06 -11.28 -30.18
N GLY A 256 -10.87 -11.70 -29.72
CA GLY A 256 -10.36 -13.06 -29.84
C GLY A 256 -11.16 -13.99 -28.92
N THR A 257 -11.94 -14.87 -29.55
CA THR A 257 -12.92 -15.81 -28.96
C THR A 257 -12.33 -16.95 -28.11
N SER A 258 -11.24 -16.72 -27.39
CA SER A 258 -10.69 -17.64 -26.40
C SER A 258 -9.78 -16.87 -25.43
N THR A 259 -10.38 -16.22 -24.45
CA THR A 259 -9.63 -15.73 -23.28
C THR A 259 -9.84 -16.73 -22.15
N THR A 260 -8.75 -17.07 -21.44
CA THR A 260 -8.78 -17.80 -20.15
C THR A 260 -8.72 -16.84 -18.97
N ASP A 261 -8.86 -15.55 -19.24
CA ASP A 261 -8.73 -14.48 -18.26
C ASP A 261 -9.96 -13.57 -18.38
N TRP A 262 -10.57 -13.28 -17.22
CA TRP A 262 -11.61 -12.27 -17.07
C TRP A 262 -11.20 -10.93 -17.65
N SER A 263 -9.89 -10.68 -17.71
CA SER A 263 -9.37 -9.48 -18.32
C SER A 263 -9.72 -9.30 -19.78
N GLY A 264 -9.73 -10.38 -20.55
CA GLY A 264 -10.05 -10.33 -21.97
C GLY A 264 -11.54 -10.14 -22.25
N VAL A 265 -12.41 -10.21 -21.23
CA VAL A 265 -13.86 -10.17 -21.36
C VAL A 265 -14.41 -8.76 -21.15
N TRP A 266 -13.91 -8.05 -20.14
CA TRP A 266 -14.49 -6.78 -19.68
C TRP A 266 -13.66 -5.58 -20.09
N MET A 267 -14.28 -4.41 -20.12
CA MET A 267 -13.53 -3.16 -20.25
C MET A 267 -12.71 -2.89 -18.99
N HIS A 268 -11.57 -2.25 -19.22
CA HIS A 268 -10.68 -1.81 -18.17
C HIS A 268 -10.53 -0.31 -18.29
N TRP A 269 -10.34 0.29 -17.13
CA TRP A 269 -9.90 1.65 -17.02
C TRP A 269 -8.75 1.68 -16.04
N ASN A 270 -7.71 2.38 -16.43
CA ASN A 270 -6.51 2.56 -15.63
C ASN A 270 -6.20 4.03 -15.48
N GLY A 271 -5.54 4.34 -14.38
CA GLY A 271 -5.03 5.67 -14.13
C GLY A 271 -4.15 5.67 -12.89
N GLU A 272 -3.73 6.86 -12.51
CA GLU A 272 -2.82 7.08 -11.40
C GLU A 272 -3.50 7.91 -10.31
N ILE A 273 -3.32 7.52 -9.05
CA ILE A 273 -3.63 8.34 -7.88
C ILE A 273 -2.31 8.87 -7.31
N THR A 274 -2.19 10.20 -7.27
CA THR A 274 -1.01 10.89 -6.76
C THR A 274 -1.08 11.08 -5.24
N MET A 275 0.07 11.18 -4.57
CA MET A 275 0.11 11.46 -3.12
C MET A 275 -0.62 12.77 -2.76
N ALA A 276 -0.50 13.80 -3.61
CA ALA A 276 -1.19 15.07 -3.40
C ALA A 276 -2.72 14.93 -3.36
N GLN A 277 -3.29 14.02 -4.17
CA GLN A 277 -4.72 13.73 -4.15
C GLN A 277 -5.12 12.98 -2.88
N VAL A 278 -4.30 12.03 -2.43
CA VAL A 278 -4.54 11.29 -1.18
C VAL A 278 -4.51 12.23 0.02
N GLN A 279 -3.47 13.07 0.14
CA GLN A 279 -3.35 14.07 1.21
C GLN A 279 -4.50 15.09 1.20
N ALA A 280 -5.00 15.47 0.02
CA ALA A 280 -6.15 16.37 -0.08
C ALA A 280 -7.46 15.71 0.37
N ALA A 281 -7.56 14.39 0.28
CA ALA A 281 -8.74 13.62 0.63
C ALA A 281 -8.78 13.18 2.10
N ASP A 282 -7.63 13.09 2.78
CA ASP A 282 -7.55 12.82 4.21
C ASP A 282 -7.71 14.13 5.00
N THR A 283 -8.94 14.37 5.48
CA THR A 283 -9.27 15.59 6.19
C THR A 283 -9.04 15.50 7.70
N ASN A 284 -8.86 14.30 8.24
CA ASN A 284 -8.72 14.02 9.66
C ASN A 284 -7.25 13.75 10.07
N ALA A 285 -6.35 13.58 9.10
CA ALA A 285 -4.93 13.29 9.23
C ALA A 285 -4.61 11.98 9.98
N ASP A 286 -5.46 10.96 9.83
CA ASP A 286 -5.24 9.61 10.38
C ASP A 286 -4.41 8.71 9.46
N GLY A 287 -4.09 9.18 8.25
CA GLY A 287 -3.35 8.40 7.27
C GLY A 287 -4.22 7.34 6.59
N THR A 288 -5.53 7.55 6.48
CA THR A 288 -6.43 6.64 5.78
C THR A 288 -7.35 7.43 4.85
N VAL A 289 -7.34 7.04 3.59
CA VAL A 289 -8.30 7.50 2.58
C VAL A 289 -9.01 6.28 2.04
N PHE A 290 -10.24 6.43 1.60
CA PHE A 290 -10.99 5.38 0.93
C PHE A 290 -11.09 5.74 -0.54
N VAL A 291 -10.98 4.73 -1.39
CA VAL A 291 -11.17 4.86 -2.83
C VAL A 291 -12.47 4.18 -3.22
N ALA A 292 -13.28 4.83 -4.03
CA ALA A 292 -14.44 4.24 -4.66
C ALA A 292 -14.49 4.58 -6.15
N ALA A 293 -15.35 3.90 -6.88
CA ALA A 293 -15.72 4.27 -8.25
C ALA A 293 -17.23 4.38 -8.37
N ARG A 294 -17.72 5.33 -9.17
CA ARG A 294 -19.13 5.40 -9.56
C ARG A 294 -19.29 5.64 -11.04
N SER A 295 -20.32 5.07 -11.64
CA SER A 295 -20.73 5.47 -12.97
C SER A 295 -21.42 6.83 -12.95
N THR A 296 -21.30 7.55 -14.04
CA THR A 296 -22.07 8.75 -14.35
C THR A 296 -22.82 8.47 -15.64
N GLY A 297 -24.06 8.94 -15.72
CA GLY A 297 -24.89 8.72 -16.89
C GLY A 297 -26.36 8.87 -16.54
N SER A 298 -27.23 8.55 -17.49
CA SER A 298 -28.67 8.62 -17.29
C SER A 298 -29.26 7.22 -17.10
N GLY A 299 -30.09 7.07 -16.08
CA GLY A 299 -30.75 5.81 -15.75
C GLY A 299 -31.81 6.02 -14.65
N ALA A 300 -32.85 5.19 -14.66
CA ALA A 300 -33.91 5.25 -13.66
C ALA A 300 -33.43 4.84 -12.26
N ASN A 301 -32.37 4.02 -12.18
CA ASN A 301 -31.84 3.50 -10.93
C ASN A 301 -30.71 4.35 -10.33
N GLY A 302 -30.38 5.49 -10.95
CA GLY A 302 -29.28 6.35 -10.53
C GLY A 302 -27.89 5.76 -10.87
N PRO A 303 -26.80 6.44 -10.48
CA PRO A 303 -25.45 5.96 -10.71
C PRO A 303 -25.17 4.68 -9.92
N LEU A 304 -24.54 3.70 -10.56
CA LEU A 304 -24.03 2.51 -9.89
C LEU A 304 -22.74 2.87 -9.15
N SER A 305 -22.67 2.55 -7.85
CA SER A 305 -21.48 2.77 -7.02
C SER A 305 -20.84 1.44 -6.65
N VAL A 306 -19.51 1.39 -6.73
CA VAL A 306 -18.71 0.30 -6.16
C VAL A 306 -18.39 0.68 -4.72
N SER A 307 -18.48 -0.28 -3.81
CA SER A 307 -18.24 -0.02 -2.40
C SER A 307 -16.81 0.50 -2.15
N PRO A 308 -16.63 1.36 -1.14
CA PRO A 308 -15.33 1.92 -0.80
C PRO A 308 -14.32 0.83 -0.42
N THR A 309 -13.08 1.01 -0.87
CA THR A 309 -11.92 0.22 -0.43
C THR A 309 -10.99 1.13 0.36
N ALA A 310 -10.60 0.70 1.57
CA ALA A 310 -9.68 1.45 2.40
C ALA A 310 -8.27 1.49 1.78
N VAL A 311 -7.67 2.67 1.81
CA VAL A 311 -6.31 2.99 1.38
C VAL A 311 -5.62 3.69 2.54
N THR A 312 -4.91 2.92 3.35
CA THR A 312 -4.04 3.47 4.39
C THR A 312 -2.78 4.01 3.74
N TYR A 313 -2.48 5.27 3.98
CA TYR A 313 -1.28 5.93 3.54
C TYR A 313 -0.59 6.60 4.74
N VAL A 314 0.73 6.48 4.84
CA VAL A 314 1.44 7.09 5.96
C VAL A 314 1.84 8.50 5.53
N ALA A 315 1.07 9.50 5.97
CA ALA A 315 1.45 10.91 5.83
C ALA A 315 2.76 11.15 6.61
N SER A 316 3.77 11.64 5.89
CA SER A 316 5.12 11.93 6.40
C SER A 316 5.22 13.22 7.18
#